data_AF-A0A2D5HDV5-F1
#
_entry.id   AF-A0A2D5HDV5-F1
#
_cell.length_a   1.000
_cell.length_b   1.000
_cell.length_c   1.000
_cell.angle_alpha   90.00
_cell.angle_beta   90.00
_cell.angle_gamma   90.00
#
_symmetry.space_group_name_H-M   'P 1'
#
loop_
_entity.id
_entity.type
_entity.pdbx_description
1 polymer ?
#
loop_
_entity_poly.entity_id
_entity_poly.type
_entity_poly.pdbx_seq_one_letter_code
_entity_poly.pdbx_strand_id
1 'polypeptide(L)' 'MLYLIAEWMNYEGLANLFRYQSFRSGAALMTALIIGLLIGPKFINMLRVRQGKGQPIREDGPQSHLAKRGTPTMGGL' A
#
# COMPACT_ATOMS: atom_id res chain seq x y z
N MET A 1 9.40 9.03 38.45
CA MET A 1 9.70 9.21 37.00
C MET A 1 8.78 8.39 36.10
N LEU A 2 8.61 7.07 36.32
CA LEU A 2 7.70 6.24 35.50
C LEU A 2 6.22 6.66 35.56
N TYR A 3 5.75 7.18 36.70
CA TYR A 3 4.39 7.71 36.87
C TYR A 3 4.10 8.91 35.95
N LEU A 4 5.04 9.85 35.83
CA LEU A 4 4.91 11.01 34.94
C LEU A 4 4.87 10.61 33.46
N ILE A 5 5.60 9.57 33.10
CA ILE A 5 5.56 9.00 31.74
C ILE A 5 4.20 8.33 31.50
N ALA A 6 3.69 7.57 32.47
CA ALA A 6 2.37 6.95 32.39
C ALA A 6 1.24 7.99 32.30
N GLU A 7 1.36 9.10 33.02
CA GLU A 7 0.42 10.23 32.98
C GLU A 7 0.49 10.96 31.63
N TRP A 8 1.70 11.20 31.11
CA TRP A 8 1.91 11.80 29.78
C TRP A 8 1.45 10.87 28.63
N MET A 9 1.51 9.56 28.83
CA MET A 9 0.98 8.55 27.92
C MET A 9 -0.52 8.30 28.10
N ASN A 10 -1.16 8.94 29.08
CA ASN A 10 -2.59 8.81 29.30
C ASN A 10 -3.30 9.66 28.25
N TYR A 11 -3.57 9.06 27.10
CA TYR A 11 -4.33 9.69 26.03
C TYR A 11 -5.72 10.08 26.56
N GLU A 12 -5.97 11.39 26.73
CA GLU A 12 -7.26 11.90 27.16
C GLU A 12 -8.23 12.11 25.98
N GLY A 13 -9.53 12.05 26.26
CA GLY A 13 -10.58 12.29 25.28
C GLY A 13 -10.53 11.34 24.07
N LEU A 14 -10.72 11.87 22.86
CA LEU A 14 -10.76 11.10 21.61
C LEU A 14 -9.43 10.38 21.32
N ALA A 15 -8.31 10.85 21.85
CA ALA A 15 -7.02 10.21 21.64
C ALA A 15 -6.93 8.84 22.34
N ASN A 16 -7.80 8.56 23.31
CA ASN A 16 -7.88 7.24 23.95
C ASN A 16 -8.19 6.11 22.95
N LEU A 17 -8.83 6.43 21.81
CA LEU A 17 -9.10 5.48 20.73
C LEU A 17 -7.82 4.83 20.19
N PHE A 18 -6.69 5.56 20.19
CA PHE A 18 -5.40 5.02 19.78
C PHE A 18 -4.85 3.96 20.72
N ARG A 19 -5.42 3.70 21.91
CA ARG A 19 -4.99 2.59 22.76
C ARG A 19 -5.54 1.25 22.29
N TYR A 20 -6.67 1.25 21.58
CA TYR A 20 -7.30 0.02 21.13
C TYR A 20 -6.60 -0.52 19.89
N GLN A 21 -6.21 -1.79 19.95
CA GLN A 21 -5.57 -2.47 18.81
C GLN A 21 -6.48 -2.49 17.58
N SER A 22 -7.79 -2.70 17.76
CA SER A 22 -8.76 -2.69 16.66
C SER A 22 -8.79 -1.36 15.91
N PHE A 23 -8.72 -0.24 16.64
CA PHE A 23 -8.68 1.09 16.04
C PHE A 23 -7.39 1.30 15.24
N ARG A 24 -6.24 0.90 15.80
CA ARG A 24 -4.94 0.97 15.10
C ARG A 24 -4.93 0.13 13.82
N SER A 25 -5.44 -1.10 13.88
CA SER A 25 -5.52 -1.98 12.71
C SER A 25 -6.41 -1.38 11.61
N GLY A 26 -7.57 -0.83 11.99
CA GLY A 26 -8.46 -0.14 11.05
C GLY A 26 -7.81 1.11 10.43
N ALA A 27 -7.17 1.94 11.26
CA ALA A 27 -6.46 3.13 10.80
C ALA A 27 -5.29 2.77 9.86
N ALA A 28 -4.53 1.72 10.15
CA ALA A 28 -3.44 1.23 9.29
C ALA A 28 -3.96 0.77 7.93
N LEU A 29 -5.06 0.00 7.90
CA LEU A 29 -5.70 -0.45 6.67
C LEU A 29 -6.15 0.73 5.82
N MET A 30 -6.90 1.67 6.42
CA MET A 30 -7.40 2.85 5.71
C MET A 30 -6.26 3.72 5.17
N THR A 31 -5.22 3.92 5.97
CA THR A 31 -4.04 4.71 5.56
C THR A 31 -3.32 4.03 4.40
N ALA A 32 -3.07 2.72 4.48
CA ALA A 32 -2.43 1.96 3.40
C ALA A 32 -3.24 1.98 2.11
N LEU A 33 -4.57 1.85 2.20
CA LEU A 33 -5.47 1.94 1.05
C LEU A 33 -5.40 3.32 0.38
N ILE A 34 -5.48 4.40 1.15
CA ILE A 34 -5.41 5.78 0.63
C ILE A 34 -4.07 6.00 -0.06
N ILE A 35 -2.97 5.61 0.57
CA ILE A 35 -1.63 5.72 -0.02
C ILE A 35 -1.54 4.92 -1.31
N GLY A 36 -2.00 3.66 -1.32
CA GLY A 36 -1.99 2.79 -2.50
C GLY A 36 -2.80 3.35 -3.66
N LEU A 37 -3.98 3.90 -3.40
CA LEU A 37 -4.84 4.49 -4.44
C LEU A 37 -4.28 5.80 -5.00
N LEU A 38 -3.70 6.65 -4.15
CA LEU A 38 -3.17 7.96 -4.58
C LEU A 38 -1.80 7.83 -5.27
N ILE A 39 -0.91 6.97 -4.77
CA ILE A 39 0.45 6.80 -5.30
C ILE A 39 0.50 5.75 -6.41
N GLY A 40 -0.39 4.75 -6.38
CA GLY A 40 -0.42 3.61 -7.30
C GLY A 40 -0.30 3.99 -8.78
N PRO A 41 -1.10 4.91 -9.33
CA PRO A 41 -1.02 5.28 -10.75
C PRO A 41 0.35 5.86 -11.14
N LYS A 42 0.93 6.71 -10.28
CA LYS A 42 2.27 7.28 -10.50
C LYS A 42 3.34 6.19 -10.44
N PHE A 43 3.21 5.27 -9.49
CA PHE A 43 4.12 4.14 -9.33
C PHE A 43 4.09 3.19 -10.53
N ILE A 44 2.90 2.85 -11.03
CA ILE A 44 2.71 2.02 -12.23
C ILE A 44 3.37 2.68 -13.46
N ASN A 45 3.18 3.99 -13.65
CA ASN A 45 3.80 4.73 -14.76
C ASN A 45 5.33 4.75 -14.64
N MET A 46 5.87 4.95 -13.43
CA MET A 46 7.31 4.87 -13.19
C MET A 46 7.86 3.47 -13.53
N LEU A 47 7.19 2.40 -13.10
CA LEU A 47 7.60 1.02 -13.42
C LEU A 47 7.55 0.74 -14.92
N ARG A 48 6.50 1.22 -15.61
CA ARG A 48 6.38 1.10 -17.07
C ARG A 48 7.57 1.73 -17.79
N VAL A 49 7.99 2.92 -17.37
CA VAL A 49 9.17 3.60 -17.95
C VAL A 49 10.46 2.84 -17.64
N ARG A 50 10.65 2.39 -16.40
CA ARG A 50 11.89 1.70 -15.97
C ARG A 50 12.07 0.30 -16.56
N GLN A 51 10.98 -0.43 -16.76
CA GLN A 51 11.01 -1.82 -17.26
C GLN A 51 10.87 -1.90 -18.79
N GLY A 52 10.33 -0.86 -19.42
CA GLY A 52 10.19 -0.76 -20.88
C GLY A 52 9.18 -1.72 -21.48
N LYS A 53 9.56 -3.00 -21.63
CA LYS A 53 8.75 -4.04 -22.31
C LYS A 53 7.73 -4.76 -21.41
N GLY A 54 7.72 -4.44 -20.10
CA GLY A 54 6.84 -5.07 -19.12
C GLY A 54 7.12 -6.58 -18.97
N GLN A 55 6.11 -7.34 -18.53
CA GLN A 55 6.25 -8.79 -18.35
C GLN A 55 6.33 -9.52 -19.71
N PRO A 56 7.34 -10.38 -19.95
CA PRO A 56 7.41 -11.18 -21.17
C PRO A 56 6.25 -12.19 -21.18
N ILE A 57 5.42 -12.11 -22.22
CA ILE A 57 4.30 -13.03 -22.43
C ILE A 57 4.72 -14.08 -23.44
N ARG A 58 4.40 -15.35 -23.16
CA ARG A 58 4.70 -16.45 -24.08
C ARG A 58 3.66 -16.47 -25.21
N GLU A 59 4.12 -16.69 -26.44
CA GLU A 59 3.27 -16.67 -27.65
C GLU A 59 2.42 -17.95 -27.82
N ASP A 60 2.74 -19.03 -27.09
CA ASP A 60 2.04 -20.33 -27.09
C ASP A 60 0.77 -20.33 -26.21
N GLY A 61 0.46 -19.20 -25.55
CA GLY A 61 -0.69 -19.07 -24.66
C GLY A 61 -2.00 -18.72 -25.37
N PRO A 62 -3.12 -18.69 -24.62
CA PRO A 62 -4.41 -18.25 -25.17
C PRO A 62 -4.31 -16.79 -25.62
N GLN A 63 -4.92 -16.46 -26.76
CA GLN A 63 -4.85 -15.11 -27.35
C GLN A 63 -5.31 -14.00 -26.39
N SER A 64 -6.24 -14.30 -25.46
CA SER A 64 -6.68 -13.38 -24.42
C SER A 64 -5.56 -12.90 -23.48
N HIS A 65 -4.48 -13.68 -23.32
CA HIS A 65 -3.34 -13.29 -22.50
C HIS A 65 -2.43 -12.28 -23.19
N LEU A 66 -2.40 -12.24 -24.52
CA LEU A 66 -1.59 -11.28 -25.28
C LEU A 66 -2.00 -9.82 -25.00
N ALA A 67 -3.25 -9.58 -24.62
CA ALA A 67 -3.76 -8.27 -24.23
C ALA A 67 -3.04 -7.67 -22.99
N LYS A 68 -2.38 -8.51 -22.17
CA LYS A 68 -1.63 -8.05 -20.99
C LYS A 68 -0.20 -7.60 -21.32
N ARG A 69 0.23 -7.69 -22.58
CA ARG A 69 1.61 -7.35 -23.01
C ARG A 69 1.90 -5.88 -22.69
N GLY A 70 3.06 -5.62 -22.07
CA GLY A 70 3.45 -4.26 -21.65
C GLY A 70 2.95 -3.84 -20.26
N THR A 71 2.25 -4.72 -19.53
CA THR A 71 1.96 -4.48 -18.11
C THR A 71 3.26 -4.57 -17.30
N PRO A 72 3.61 -3.56 -16.47
CA PRO A 72 4.79 -3.62 -15.63
C PRO A 72 4.66 -4.71 -14.55
N THR A 73 5.78 -5.27 -14.15
CA THR A 73 5.91 -6.24 -13.03
C THR A 73 6.41 -5.53 -11.76
N MET A 74 6.56 -6.26 -10.65
CA MET A 74 7.08 -5.76 -9.37
C MET A 74 6.20 -4.69 -8.69
N GLY A 75 4.87 -4.79 -8.84
CA GLY A 75 3.94 -3.85 -8.20
C GLY A 75 3.89 -3.92 -6.66
N GLY A 76 4.57 -4.88 -6.03
CA GLY A 76 4.65 -5.02 -4.56
C GLY A 76 5.84 -4.30 -3.91
N LEU A 77 6.68 -3.62 -4.70
CA LEU A 77 7.72 -2.69 -4.22
C LEU A 77 7.08 -1.34 -3.84
#